data_AF-A0A5C7Q6D2-F1
#
_entry.id   AF-A0A5C7Q6D2-F1
#
_cell.length_a   1.000
_cell.length_b   1.000
_cell.length_c   1.000
_cell.angle_alpha   90.00
_cell.angle_beta   90.00
_cell.angle_gamma   90.00
#
_symmetry.space_group_name_H-M   'P 1'
#
loop_
_entity.id
_entity.type
_entity.pdbx_description
1 polymer ?
#
loop_
_entity_poly.entity_id
_entity_poly.type
_entity_poly.pdbx_seq_one_letter_code
_entity_poly.pdbx_strand_id
1 'polypeptide(L)'
;MILTAHAKERWAQRCHGLDFYEELTSSKPAGKRIINLLRRGWERSQGVGTWPAHHDYRVSPNGVVFVIRGGDTVVTAMTVRDIKRWDVKRCADDRLKKKRAL
;
A
#
# COMPACT_ATOMS: atom_id res chain seq x y z
N MET A 1 3.78 19.05 4.39
CA MET A 1 3.34 17.73 3.90
C MET A 1 2.77 17.90 2.50
N ILE A 2 3.33 17.24 1.49
CA ILE A 2 2.92 17.36 0.08
C ILE A 2 2.15 16.10 -0.31
N LEU A 3 0.91 16.24 -0.76
CA LEU A 3 0.17 15.13 -1.37
C LEU A 3 0.34 15.19 -2.87
N THR A 4 0.89 14.13 -3.43
CA THR A 4 0.93 13.94 -4.89
C THR A 4 -0.49 13.84 -5.46
N ALA A 5 -0.67 14.19 -6.74
CA ALA A 5 -1.96 14.03 -7.42
C ALA A 5 -2.46 12.58 -7.35
N HIS A 6 -1.54 11.62 -7.49
CA HIS A 6 -1.84 10.21 -7.35
C HIS A 6 -2.36 9.86 -5.94
N ALA A 7 -1.72 10.36 -4.88
CA ALA A 7 -2.18 10.13 -3.51
C ALA A 7 -3.59 10.71 -3.27
N LYS A 8 -3.88 11.90 -3.81
CA LYS A 8 -5.21 12.52 -3.70
C LYS A 8 -6.29 11.66 -4.36
N GLU A 9 -6.02 11.18 -5.58
CA GLU A 9 -6.95 10.32 -6.31
C GLU A 9 -7.19 8.99 -5.56
N ARG A 10 -6.12 8.34 -5.09
CA ARG A 10 -6.23 7.09 -4.33
C ARG A 10 -6.96 7.27 -3.01
N TRP A 11 -6.73 8.39 -2.33
CA TRP A 11 -7.46 8.73 -1.11
C TRP A 11 -8.96 8.81 -1.39
N ALA A 12 -9.35 9.61 -2.39
CA ALA A 12 -10.74 9.78 -2.78
C ALA A 12 -11.41 8.47 -3.17
N GLN A 13 -10.70 7.52 -3.79
CA GLN A 13 -11.25 6.23 -4.22
C GLN A 13 -11.39 5.19 -3.09
N ARG A 14 -10.56 5.26 -2.04
CA ARG A 14 -10.35 4.13 -1.10
C ARG A 14 -10.66 4.46 0.35
N CYS A 15 -10.63 5.74 0.70
CA CYS A 15 -10.72 6.24 2.08
C CYS A 15 -11.96 7.13 2.24
N HIS A 16 -13.09 6.72 1.65
CA HIS A 16 -14.34 7.47 1.75
C HIS A 16 -14.79 7.62 3.20
N GLY A 17 -15.16 8.85 3.59
CA GLY A 17 -15.66 9.15 4.94
C GLY A 17 -14.58 9.28 6.00
N LEU A 18 -13.29 9.22 5.64
CA LEU A 18 -12.17 9.45 6.54
C LEU A 18 -11.55 10.83 6.28
N ASP A 19 -11.20 11.54 7.36
CA ASP A 19 -10.42 12.77 7.25
C ASP A 19 -8.95 12.46 7.04
N PHE A 20 -8.35 13.03 5.99
CA PHE A 20 -6.96 12.77 5.64
C PHE A 20 -5.98 13.22 6.72
N TYR A 21 -6.20 14.40 7.30
CA TYR A 21 -5.26 14.99 8.24
C TYR A 21 -5.32 14.28 9.58
N GLU A 22 -6.51 13.93 10.05
CA GLU A 22 -6.73 13.13 11.25
C GLU A 22 -6.04 11.76 11.12
N GLU A 23 -6.24 11.07 9.99
CA GLU A 23 -5.64 9.76 9.74
C GLU A 23 -4.11 9.82 9.65
N LEU A 24 -3.57 10.87 9.02
CA LEU A 24 -2.12 11.02 8.86
C LEU A 24 -1.44 11.42 10.17
N THR A 25 -2.03 12.33 10.93
CA THR A 25 -1.49 12.79 12.23
C THR A 25 -1.54 11.69 13.29
N SER A 26 -2.61 10.89 13.29
CA SER A 26 -2.76 9.73 14.17
C SER A 26 -1.98 8.48 13.70
N SER A 27 -1.38 8.53 12.51
CA SER A 27 -0.64 7.38 11.95
C SER A 27 0.66 7.10 12.70
N LYS A 28 0.99 5.82 12.83
CA LYS A 28 2.26 5.33 13.42
C LYS A 28 3.09 4.56 12.40
N PRO A 29 4.40 4.35 12.63
CA PRO A 29 5.21 3.51 11.75
C PRO A 29 4.58 2.14 11.51
N ALA A 30 4.61 1.68 10.26
CA ALA A 30 4.02 0.41 9.88
C ALA A 30 4.78 -0.76 10.53
N GLY A 31 4.04 -1.67 11.15
CA GLY A 31 4.62 -2.89 11.70
C GLY A 31 5.12 -3.84 10.60
N LYS A 32 6.07 -4.71 10.96
CA LYS A 32 6.69 -5.72 10.06
C LYS A 32 5.67 -6.53 9.25
N ARG A 33 4.53 -6.87 9.85
CA ARG A 33 3.44 -7.62 9.19
C ARG A 33 2.86 -6.87 7.98
N ILE A 34 2.57 -5.57 8.13
CA ILE A 34 1.99 -4.75 7.07
C ILE A 34 3.01 -4.49 5.97
N ILE A 35 4.26 -4.19 6.34
CA ILE A 35 5.37 -4.02 5.40
C ILE A 35 5.57 -5.29 4.56
N ASN A 36 5.60 -6.46 5.18
CA ASN A 36 5.74 -7.73 4.45
C ASN A 36 4.57 -7.99 3.51
N LEU A 37 3.34 -7.64 3.90
CA LEU A 37 2.16 -7.80 3.07
C LEU A 37 2.24 -6.89 1.83
N LEU A 38 2.59 -5.61 2.03
CA LEU A 38 2.82 -4.65 0.95
C LEU A 38 3.94 -5.10 0.02
N ARG A 39 5.07 -5.52 0.58
CA ARG A 39 6.22 -6.02 -0.17
C ARG A 39 5.82 -7.17 -1.09
N ARG A 40 5.13 -8.18 -0.56
CA ARG A 40 4.67 -9.31 -1.38
C ARG A 40 3.71 -8.88 -2.47
N GLY A 41 2.74 -8.01 -2.17
CA GLY A 41 1.82 -7.48 -3.18
C GLY A 41 2.54 -6.71 -4.30
N TRP A 42 3.52 -5.88 -3.91
CA TRP A 42 4.36 -5.11 -4.82
C TRP A 42 5.23 -6.00 -5.70
N GLU A 43 6.04 -6.87 -5.10
CA GLU A 43 6.99 -7.72 -5.82
C GLU A 43 6.28 -8.70 -6.76
N ARG A 44 5.08 -9.14 -6.43
CA ARG A 44 4.25 -9.94 -7.36
C ARG A 44 3.74 -9.14 -8.56
N SER A 45 3.64 -7.82 -8.43
CA SER A 45 3.09 -6.95 -9.49
C SER A 45 4.17 -6.33 -10.36
N GLN A 46 5.33 -6.02 -9.76
CA GLN A 46 6.43 -5.27 -10.39
C GLN A 46 7.70 -6.11 -10.57
N GLY A 47 7.77 -7.30 -9.97
CA GLY A 47 8.95 -8.16 -9.99
C GLY A 47 9.65 -8.23 -8.64
N VAL A 48 10.28 -9.37 -8.33
CA VAL A 48 11.02 -9.61 -7.09
C VAL A 48 12.19 -8.64 -6.98
N GLY A 49 12.44 -8.07 -5.79
CA GLY A 49 13.55 -7.14 -5.56
C GLY A 49 13.27 -5.69 -5.95
N THR A 50 12.09 -5.39 -6.52
CA THR A 50 11.70 -4.02 -6.89
C THR A 50 11.07 -3.22 -5.74
N TRP A 51 10.99 -3.81 -4.55
CA TRP A 51 10.37 -3.18 -3.38
C TRP A 51 11.06 -1.86 -3.00
N PRO A 52 10.33 -0.73 -2.94
CA PRO A 52 10.94 0.55 -2.62
C PRO A 52 11.14 0.72 -1.10
N ALA A 53 12.13 0.01 -0.55
CA ALA A 53 12.45 -0.03 0.88
C ALA A 53 12.86 1.32 1.50
N HIS A 54 13.27 2.29 0.67
CA HIS A 54 13.70 3.63 1.08
C HIS A 54 12.54 4.58 1.43
N HIS A 55 11.28 4.17 1.22
CA HIS A 55 10.12 4.95 1.64
C HIS A 55 9.77 4.67 3.09
N ASP A 56 9.14 5.67 3.72
CA ASP A 56 8.54 5.52 5.02
C ASP A 56 7.11 5.00 4.86
N TYR A 57 6.75 4.02 5.68
CA TYR A 57 5.42 3.41 5.68
C TYR A 57 4.76 3.68 7.02
N ARG A 58 3.61 4.35 7.01
CA ARG A 58 2.82 4.62 8.23
C ARG A 58 1.44 4.02 8.11
N VAL A 59 0.85 3.63 9.24
CA VAL A 59 -0.48 3.03 9.32
C VAL A 59 -1.32 3.81 10.33
N SER A 60 -2.49 4.24 9.90
CA SER A 60 -3.48 4.91 10.75
C SER A 60 -4.26 3.92 11.62
N PRO A 61 -4.98 4.40 12.66
CA PRO A 61 -5.86 3.57 13.47
C PRO A 61 -6.94 2.85 12.66
N ASN A 62 -7.48 3.51 11.62
CA ASN A 62 -8.47 2.92 10.72
C ASN A 62 -7.86 2.00 9.64
N GLY A 63 -6.55 1.72 9.73
CA GLY A 63 -5.86 0.78 8.85
C GLY A 63 -5.60 1.32 7.46
N VAL A 64 -5.45 2.63 7.30
CA VAL A 64 -4.93 3.24 6.09
C VAL A 64 -3.42 3.25 6.15
N VAL A 65 -2.77 2.76 5.10
CA VAL A 65 -1.33 2.74 4.94
C VAL A 65 -0.90 3.87 4.02
N PHE A 66 -0.07 4.76 4.56
CA PHE A 66 0.56 5.85 3.84
C PHE A 66 1.96 5.44 3.40
N VAL A 67 2.28 5.70 2.14
CA VAL A 67 3.64 5.61 1.61
C VAL A 67 4.19 7.01 1.47
N ILE A 68 5.23 7.32 2.23
CA ILE A 68 5.82 8.64 2.36
C ILE A 68 7.24 8.59 1.79
N ARG A 69 7.56 9.54 0.92
CA ARG A 69 8.88 9.74 0.34
C ARG A 69 9.53 10.96 0.97
N GLY A 70 10.78 10.84 1.39
CA GLY A 70 11.56 11.98 1.90
C GLY A 70 11.00 12.62 3.17
N GLY A 71 10.23 11.87 3.98
CA GLY A 71 9.66 12.33 5.24
C GLY A 71 8.44 13.26 5.14
N ASP A 72 8.16 13.87 3.99
CA ASP A 72 7.12 14.91 3.86
C ASP A 72 6.13 14.71 2.70
N THR A 73 6.42 13.79 1.78
CA THR A 73 5.65 13.64 0.55
C THR A 73 4.85 12.33 0.54
N VAL A 74 3.52 12.42 0.61
CA VAL A 74 2.63 11.25 0.50
C VAL A 74 2.48 10.89 -0.97
N VAL A 75 3.05 9.73 -1.34
CA VAL A 75 3.06 9.21 -2.71
C VAL A 75 1.78 8.43 -3.00
N THR A 76 1.29 7.67 -2.03
CA THR A 76 0.02 6.94 -2.18
C THR A 76 -0.56 6.56 -0.82
N ALA A 77 -1.85 6.25 -0.80
CA ALA A 77 -2.57 5.73 0.35
C ALA A 77 -3.38 4.48 -0.06
N MET A 78 -3.37 3.47 0.82
CA MET A 78 -4.08 2.20 0.61
C MET A 78 -4.64 1.68 1.92
N THR A 79 -5.87 1.17 1.93
CA THR A 79 -6.34 0.45 3.13
C THR A 79 -5.64 -0.90 3.25
N VAL A 80 -5.47 -1.40 4.48
CA VAL A 80 -4.98 -2.77 4.73
C VAL A 80 -5.85 -3.81 4.02
N ARG A 81 -7.15 -3.54 3.87
CA ARG A 81 -8.07 -4.38 3.11
C ARG A 81 -7.69 -4.47 1.64
N ASP A 82 -7.37 -3.33 1.01
CA ASP A 82 -6.94 -3.29 -0.39
C ASP A 82 -5.61 -4.00 -0.59
N ILE A 83 -4.67 -3.83 0.35
CA ILE A 83 -3.36 -4.50 0.30
C ILE A 83 -3.55 -6.03 0.36
N LYS A 84 -4.43 -6.52 1.25
CA LYS A 84 -4.77 -7.96 1.29
C LYS A 84 -5.37 -8.43 -0.03
N ARG A 85 -6.29 -7.64 -0.61
CA ARG A 85 -6.92 -7.98 -1.89
C ARG A 85 -5.90 -8.02 -3.03
N TRP A 86 -4.95 -7.09 -3.01
CA TRP A 86 -3.86 -7.01 -3.96
C TRP A 86 -2.94 -8.24 -3.88
N ASP A 87 -2.57 -8.67 -2.67
CA ASP A 87 -1.79 -9.90 -2.42
C ASP A 87 -2.50 -11.15 -2.97
N VAL A 88 -3.82 -11.27 -2.74
CA VAL A 88 -4.60 -12.47 -3.11
C VAL A 88 -4.91 -12.54 -4.60
N LYS A 89 -5.37 -11.45 -5.23
CA LYS A 89 -5.88 -11.48 -6.62
C LYS A 89 -4.82 -12.00 -7.60
N ARG A 90 -3.56 -11.60 -7.44
CA ARG A 90 -2.46 -12.08 -8.29
C ARG A 90 -1.94 -13.46 -7.90
N CYS A 91 -2.09 -13.89 -6.64
CA CYS A 91 -1.74 -15.25 -6.25
C CYS A 91 -2.60 -16.29 -6.99
N ALA A 92 -3.87 -15.96 -7.28
CA ALA A 92 -4.74 -16.77 -8.11
C ALA A 92 -4.28 -16.76 -9.58
N ASP A 93 -3.97 -15.59 -10.14
CA ASP A 93 -3.48 -15.45 -11.52
C ASP A 93 -2.14 -16.19 -11.74
N ASP A 94 -1.20 -16.12 -10.80
CA ASP A 94 0.09 -16.81 -10.88
C ASP A 94 -0.07 -18.35 -10.84
N ARG A 95 -1.01 -18.86 -10.03
CA ARG A 95 -1.37 -20.28 -10.01
C ARG A 95 -1.99 -20.73 -11.34
N LEU A 96 -2.88 -19.92 -11.92
CA LEU A 96 -3.49 -20.17 -13.23
C LEU A 96 -2.46 -20.22 -14.35
N LYS A 97 -1.48 -19.31 -14.35
CA LYS A 97 -0.36 -19.31 -15.32
C LYS A 97 0.49 -20.57 -15.21
N LYS A 98 0.84 -21.00 -13.98
CA LYS A 98 1.61 -22.23 -13.78
C LYS A 98 0.86 -23.49 -14.23
N LYS A 99 -0.46 -23.55 -14.04
CA LYS A 99 -1.28 -24.69 -14.46
C LYS A 99 -1.45 -24.81 -15.99
N ARG A 100 -1.30 -23.71 -16.72
CA ARG A 100 -1.37 -23.69 -18.21
C ARG A 100 -0.01 -23.92 -18.89
N ALA A 101 1.09 -23.89 -18.12
CA ALA A 101 2.44 -24.12 -18.62
C ALA A 101 2.91 -25.58 -18.42
N LEU A 102 2.03 -26.43 -17.86
CA LEU A 102 2.15 -27.89 -17.77
C LEU A 102 1.14 -28.50 -18.76
#